data_AF-A0A0F9W818-F1
#
_entry.id   AF-A0A0F9W818-F1
#
_cell.length_a   1.000
_cell.length_b   1.000
_cell.length_c   1.000
_cell.angle_alpha   90.00
_cell.angle_beta   90.00
_cell.angle_gamma   90.00
#
_symmetry.space_group_name_H-M   'P 1'
#
loop_
_entity.id
_entity.type
_entity.pdbx_description
1 polymer ?
#
loop_
_entity_poly.entity_id
_entity_poly.type
_entity_poly.pdbx_seq_one_letter_code
_entity_poly.pdbx_strand_id
1 'polypeptide(L)'
;MNRTEHDLSFNSTKLDYQALIRTSIIAFAHTRNKIERLVQYTHTIGETNFASTSRLIAEEAEKLVVVAETWYTLEEGLTRQELIIVNKPEVKDETNS
;
A
#
# COMPACT_ATOMS: atom_id res chain seq x y z
N MET A 1 -32.23 15.67 -18.34
CA MET A 1 -31.92 14.61 -17.35
C MET A 1 -30.78 15.11 -16.48
N ASN A 2 -31.05 15.26 -15.18
CA ASN A 2 -30.05 15.66 -14.18
C ASN A 2 -28.95 14.60 -14.12
N ARG A 3 -27.75 14.97 -14.56
CA ARG A 3 -26.54 14.15 -14.40
C ARG A 3 -26.10 14.34 -12.95
N THR A 4 -26.27 13.30 -12.15
CA THR A 4 -25.81 13.26 -10.77
C THR A 4 -24.30 13.45 -10.73
N GLU A 5 -23.83 14.45 -9.98
CA GLU A 5 -22.42 14.79 -9.65
C GLU A 5 -21.67 13.66 -8.90
N HIS A 6 -22.21 12.45 -8.91
CA HIS A 6 -21.73 11.29 -8.14
C HIS A 6 -21.42 10.08 -9.01
N ASP A 7 -21.29 10.28 -10.32
CA ASP A 7 -20.79 9.24 -11.20
C ASP A 7 -19.26 9.19 -11.14
N LEU A 8 -18.74 8.48 -10.14
CA LEU A 8 -17.30 8.24 -9.95
C LEU A 8 -16.69 7.40 -11.11
N SER A 9 -17.52 6.85 -12.01
CA SER A 9 -17.06 6.09 -13.17
C SER A 9 -16.32 6.92 -14.23
N PHE A 10 -16.40 8.26 -14.17
CA PHE A 10 -15.72 9.17 -15.10
C PHE A 10 -14.40 9.74 -14.58
N ASN A 11 -14.12 9.61 -13.28
CA ASN A 11 -12.87 10.11 -12.70
C ASN A 11 -11.85 8.98 -12.58
N SER A 12 -11.17 8.67 -13.70
CA SER A 12 -9.92 7.91 -13.63
C SER A 12 -8.91 8.75 -12.84
N THR A 13 -8.77 8.50 -11.54
CA THR A 13 -7.69 9.09 -10.76
C THR A 13 -6.39 8.44 -11.20
N LYS A 14 -5.55 9.19 -11.94
CA LYS A 14 -4.18 8.77 -12.21
C LYS A 14 -3.43 8.80 -10.88
N LEU A 15 -3.24 7.62 -10.28
CA LEU A 15 -2.31 7.45 -9.18
C LEU A 15 -0.92 7.81 -9.69
N ASP A 16 -0.32 8.84 -9.10
CA ASP A 16 1.04 9.26 -9.43
C ASP A 16 2.00 8.17 -8.97
N TYR A 17 2.43 7.35 -9.91
CA TYR A 17 3.36 6.26 -9.70
C TYR A 17 4.68 6.71 -9.06
N GLN A 18 5.19 7.89 -9.44
CA GLN A 18 6.41 8.45 -8.83
C GLN A 18 6.16 8.86 -7.38
N ALA A 19 4.97 9.39 -7.08
CA ALA A 19 4.56 9.65 -5.69
C ALA A 19 4.42 8.35 -4.88
N LEU A 20 3.88 7.28 -5.47
CA LEU A 20 3.76 5.96 -4.81
C LEU A 20 5.12 5.33 -4.51
N ILE A 21 6.06 5.37 -5.46
CA ILE A 21 7.44 4.91 -5.24
C ILE A 21 8.09 5.71 -4.11
N ARG A 22 8.05 7.05 -4.17
CA ARG A 22 8.65 7.91 -3.14
C ARG A 22 8.07 7.63 -1.76
N THR A 23 6.74 7.48 -1.69
CA THR A 23 6.04 7.15 -0.44
C THR A 23 6.48 5.79 0.09
N SER A 24 6.62 4.79 -0.78
CA SER A 24 7.05 3.43 -0.41
C SER A 24 8.49 3.41 0.10
N ILE A 25 9.41 4.14 -0.54
CA ILE A 25 10.80 4.30 -0.09
C ILE A 25 10.84 4.94 1.30
N ILE A 26 10.08 6.03 1.51
CA ILE A 26 10.03 6.74 2.79
C ILE A 26 9.47 5.82 3.89
N ALA A 27 8.36 5.13 3.60
CA ALA A 27 7.75 4.20 4.54
C ALA A 27 8.71 3.05 4.88
N PHE A 28 9.44 2.50 3.91
CA PHE A 28 10.41 1.44 4.12
C PHE A 28 11.51 1.90 5.08
N ALA A 29 12.12 3.04 4.79
CA ALA A 29 13.18 3.62 5.60
C ALA A 29 12.69 3.93 7.02
N HIS A 30 11.48 4.46 7.17
CA HIS A 30 10.90 4.78 8.47
C HIS A 30 10.72 3.53 9.33
N THR A 31 10.11 2.47 8.77
CA THR A 31 9.83 1.23 9.49
C THR A 31 11.12 0.51 9.87
N ARG A 32 12.11 0.44 8.96
CA ARG A 32 13.45 -0.08 9.26
C ARG A 32 14.11 0.66 10.43
N ASN A 33 14.12 1.99 10.38
CA ASN A 33 14.74 2.82 11.43
C ASN A 33 14.03 2.66 12.78
N LYS A 34 12.70 2.44 12.77
CA LYS A 34 11.93 2.21 13.99
C LYS A 34 12.27 0.86 14.63
N ILE A 35 12.40 -0.21 13.83
CA ILE A 35 12.88 -1.50 14.31
C ILE A 35 14.28 -1.36 14.93
N GLU A 36 15.21 -0.68 14.24
CA GLU A 36 16.57 -0.47 14.73
C GLU A 36 16.59 0.24 16.09
N ARG A 37 15.76 1.28 16.28
CA ARG A 37 15.62 1.97 17.57
C ARG A 37 15.04 1.08 18.66
N LEU A 38 14.05 0.24 18.33
CA LEU A 38 13.46 -0.68 19.30
C LEU A 38 14.47 -1.75 19.75
N VAL A 39 15.29 -2.26 18.82
CA VAL A 39 16.40 -3.17 19.14
C VAL A 39 17.45 -2.47 20.00
N GLN A 40 17.85 -1.25 19.67
CA GLN A 40 18.76 -0.47 20.52
C GLN A 40 18.18 -0.24 21.92
N TYR A 41 16.87 0.00 22.01
CA TYR A 41 16.18 0.19 23.27
C TYR A 41 16.29 -1.07 24.15
N THR A 42 16.09 -2.30 23.62
CA THR A 42 16.23 -3.52 24.43
C THR A 42 17.62 -3.69 25.05
N HIS A 43 18.67 -3.19 24.41
CA HIS A 43 20.03 -3.18 24.97
C HIS A 43 20.21 -2.20 26.14
N THR A 44 19.34 -1.21 26.32
CA THR A 44 19.47 -0.13 27.32
C THR A 44 18.61 -0.29 28.58
N ILE A 45 17.45 -0.95 28.49
CA ILE A 45 16.44 -1.00 29.57
C ILE A 45 16.46 -2.29 30.42
N GLY A 46 17.26 -3.30 30.07
CA GLY A 46 17.26 -4.59 30.76
C GLY A 46 15.97 -5.40 30.54
N GLU A 47 15.91 -6.60 31.12
CA GLU A 47 14.91 -7.64 30.81
C GLU A 47 13.45 -7.25 31.09
N THR A 48 13.21 -6.23 31.93
CA THR A 48 11.88 -5.87 32.47
C THR A 48 10.87 -5.42 31.41
N ASN A 49 11.34 -4.96 30.24
CA ASN A 49 10.50 -4.46 29.14
C ASN A 49 10.69 -5.25 27.83
N PHE A 50 11.25 -6.46 27.91
CA PHE A 50 11.62 -7.23 26.72
C PHE A 50 10.40 -7.70 25.92
N ALA A 51 9.34 -8.16 26.61
CA ALA A 51 8.13 -8.67 25.97
C ALA A 51 7.35 -7.57 25.20
N SER A 52 7.17 -6.40 25.81
CA SER A 52 6.49 -5.26 25.18
C SER A 52 7.28 -4.74 23.98
N THR A 53 8.59 -4.62 24.11
CA THR A 53 9.45 -4.18 23.01
C THR A 53 9.50 -5.21 21.87
N SER A 54 9.54 -6.51 22.19
CA SER A 54 9.48 -7.58 21.19
C SER A 54 8.17 -7.56 20.39
N ARG A 55 7.04 -7.30 21.04
CA ARG A 55 5.75 -7.13 20.35
C ARG A 55 5.77 -5.95 19.37
N LEU A 56 6.32 -4.81 19.79
CA LEU A 56 6.45 -3.63 18.92
C LEU A 56 7.38 -3.90 17.72
N ILE A 57 8.45 -4.68 17.92
CA ILE A 57 9.34 -5.10 16.82
C ILE A 57 8.57 -5.97 15.83
N ALA A 58 7.77 -6.94 16.30
CA ALA A 58 6.96 -7.79 15.43
C ALA A 58 5.95 -6.98 14.60
N GLU A 59 5.23 -6.05 15.23
CA GLU A 59 4.27 -5.17 14.53
C GLU A 59 4.94 -4.30 13.45
N GLU A 60 6.14 -3.78 13.71
CA GLU A 60 6.88 -3.02 12.70
C GLU A 60 7.48 -3.92 11.61
N ALA A 61 7.88 -5.16 11.94
CA ALA A 61 8.35 -6.12 10.95
C ALA A 61 7.24 -6.52 9.96
N GLU A 62 6.01 -6.72 10.44
CA GLU A 62 4.85 -6.96 9.57
C GLU A 62 4.61 -5.79 8.60
N LYS A 63 4.68 -4.55 9.09
CA LYS A 63 4.60 -3.36 8.23
C LYS A 63 5.74 -3.29 7.23
N LEU A 64 6.95 -3.68 7.63
CA LEU A 64 8.11 -3.67 6.77
C LEU A 64 7.94 -4.65 5.62
N VAL A 65 7.38 -5.84 5.87
CA VAL A 65 7.04 -6.82 4.82
C VAL A 65 6.09 -6.20 3.80
N VAL A 66 4.97 -5.63 4.24
CA VAL A 66 3.97 -5.01 3.34
C VAL A 66 4.59 -3.90 2.50
N VAL A 67 5.39 -3.03 3.10
CA VAL A 67 6.02 -1.90 2.38
C VAL A 67 7.12 -2.39 1.44
N ALA A 68 7.89 -3.41 1.83
CA ALA A 68 8.92 -4.01 0.99
C ALA A 68 8.30 -4.69 -0.24
N GLU A 69 7.22 -5.45 -0.06
CA GLU A 69 6.46 -6.06 -1.15
C GLU A 69 5.83 -5.01 -2.05
N THR A 70 5.26 -3.94 -1.47
CA THR A 70 4.70 -2.82 -2.25
C THR A 70 5.78 -2.14 -3.07
N TRP A 71 6.93 -1.83 -2.47
CA TRP A 71 8.03 -1.19 -3.19
C TRP A 71 8.61 -2.12 -4.26
N TYR A 72 8.88 -3.38 -3.95
CA TYR A 72 9.33 -4.38 -4.92
C TYR A 72 8.33 -4.54 -6.06
N THR A 73 7.03 -4.59 -5.75
CA THR A 73 5.98 -4.66 -6.76
C THR A 73 5.98 -3.40 -7.63
N LEU A 74 6.14 -2.21 -7.06
CA LEU A 74 6.24 -0.98 -7.85
C LEU A 74 7.51 -0.97 -8.72
N GLU A 75 8.66 -1.43 -8.22
CA GLU A 75 9.91 -1.48 -8.98
C GLU A 75 9.89 -2.57 -10.08
N GLU A 76 9.29 -3.74 -9.82
CA GLU A 76 9.32 -4.90 -10.72
C GLU A 76 8.04 -5.09 -11.56
N GLY A 77 6.91 -4.48 -11.17
CA GLY A 77 5.62 -4.51 -11.88
C GLY A 77 5.01 -3.11 -12.00
N LEU A 78 4.75 -2.52 -13.16
CA LEU A 78 4.54 -3.07 -14.50
C LEU A 78 5.22 -2.13 -15.50
N THR A 79 6.00 -2.72 -16.40
CA THR A 79 6.27 -2.17 -17.72
C THR A 79 4.98 -1.67 -18.36
N ARG A 80 4.79 -0.34 -18.48
CA ARG A 80 3.98 0.34 -19.51
C ARG A 80 2.60 -0.25 -19.85
N GLN A 81 1.87 -0.87 -18.92
CA GLN A 81 0.47 -1.19 -19.18
C GLN A 81 -0.38 -0.15 -18.47
N GLU A 82 -0.82 0.81 -19.28
CA GLU A 82 -1.96 1.65 -18.99
C GLU A 82 -3.09 0.73 -18.53
N LEU A 83 -3.37 0.71 -17.23
CA LEU A 83 -4.48 -0.03 -16.65
C LEU A 83 -5.77 0.64 -17.11
N ILE A 84 -6.26 0.24 -18.28
CA ILE A 84 -7.56 0.67 -18.79
C ILE A 84 -8.61 -0.21 -18.11
N ILE A 85 -9.24 0.34 -17.07
CA ILE A 85 -10.43 -0.25 -16.48
C ILE A 85 -11.59 0.02 -17.44
N VAL A 86 -11.90 -0.96 -18.29
CA VAL A 86 -13.03 -0.89 -19.22
C VAL A 86 -14.30 -1.30 -18.48
N ASN A 87 -15.23 -0.36 -18.32
CA ASN A 87 -16.58 -0.69 -17.85
C ASN A 87 -17.25 -1.55 -18.93
N LYS A 88 -17.48 -2.84 -18.66
CA LYS A 88 -18.25 -3.68 -19.59
C LYS A 88 -19.67 -3.10 -19.66
N PRO A 89 -20.21 -2.81 -20.86
CA PRO A 89 -21.60 -2.41 -20.97
C PRO A 89 -22.49 -3.53 -20.42
N GLU A 90 -23.60 -3.14 -19.78
CA GLU A 90 -24.64 -4.08 -19.38
C GLU A 90 -25.01 -4.94 -20.58
N VAL A 91 -24.88 -6.26 -20.41
CA VAL A 91 -25.40 -7.22 -21.37
C VAL A 91 -26.90 -7.00 -21.38
N LYS A 92 -27.42 -6.41 -22.46
CA LYS A 92 -28.86 -6.41 -22.69
C LYS A 92 -29.25 -7.87 -22.88
N ASP A 93 -29.92 -8.44 -21.89
CA ASP A 93 -30.62 -9.71 -22.08
C ASP A 93 -31.65 -9.47 -23.19
N GLU A 94 -31.36 -9.97 -24.40
CA GLU A 94 -32.37 -10.16 -25.43
C GLU A 94 -33.29 -11.29 -24.98
N THR A 95 -34.18 -11.00 -24.02
CA THR A 95 -35.39 -11.77 -23.88
C THR A 95 -36.25 -11.51 -25.10
N ASN A 96 -36.10 -12.38 -26.09
CA ASN A 96 -37.11 -12.63 -27.12
C ASN A 96 -38.47 -12.86 -26.45
N SER A 97 -39.41 -11.95 -26.67
CA SER A 97 -40.86 -12.19 -26.59
C SER A 97 -41.60 -11.12 -27.38
#